data_AF-A0A228IMM3-F1
#
_entry.id   AF-A0A228IMM3-F1
#
_cell.length_a   1.000
_cell.length_b   1.000
_cell.length_c   1.000
_cell.angle_alpha   90.00
_cell.angle_beta   90.00
_cell.angle_gamma   90.00
#
_symmetry.space_group_name_H-M   'P 1'
#
loop_
_entity.id
_entity.type
_entity.pdbx_description
1 polymer ?
#
loop_
_entity_poly.entity_id
_entity_poly.type
_entity_poly.pdbx_seq_one_letter_code
_entity_poly.pdbx_strand_id
1 'polypeptide(L)'
;MWQDLRFEYDPFGNLATKLRGANQTQRFTYDGQDRLITVRTQDARGVVETRFEYDSLGRRLVKTDTSFDVRGVKQRTETKRFVWEGLRLAQEIRETGVSSYVYSPDAPYTPAARVDAVIAEALAAVAIDTAKRAAARIYHFHTDLVGAPLEVTDESGELAWAGKYSAWGKVEPSARQLTAARTDQPLRYAGQYADNSTGLHYNTFRFYGLEIRLVDGVMEI
;
A
#
# COMPACT_ATOMS: atom_id res chain seq x y z
N MET A 1 -13.56 -19.70 14.86
CA MET A 1 -13.09 -20.38 13.63
C MET A 1 -11.59 -20.13 13.55
N TRP A 2 -10.77 -21.14 13.80
CA TRP A 2 -9.32 -21.04 13.70
C TRP A 2 -8.94 -20.89 12.23
N GLN A 3 -8.18 -19.86 11.86
CA GLN A 3 -7.66 -19.76 10.49
C GLN A 3 -6.50 -20.76 10.35
N ASP A 4 -6.65 -21.75 9.47
CA ASP A 4 -5.56 -22.67 9.10
C ASP A 4 -4.56 -21.88 8.23
N LEU A 5 -3.57 -21.28 8.89
CA LEU A 5 -2.48 -20.55 8.26
C LEU A 5 -1.25 -21.44 8.22
N ARG A 6 -0.65 -21.61 7.03
CA ARG A 6 0.59 -22.36 6.85
C ARG A 6 1.61 -21.55 6.09
N PHE A 7 2.86 -21.70 6.49
CA PHE A 7 3.98 -20.92 5.99
C PHE A 7 5.12 -21.86 5.63
N GLU A 8 5.70 -21.62 4.46
CA GLU A 8 6.90 -22.31 3.98
C GLU A 8 7.96 -21.25 3.70
N TYR A 9 9.20 -21.57 4.05
CA TYR A 9 10.33 -20.66 3.91
C TYR A 9 11.36 -21.27 2.96
N ASP A 10 12.09 -20.41 2.25
CA ASP A 10 13.24 -20.81 1.47
C ASP A 10 14.46 -21.14 2.37
N PRO A 11 15.57 -21.69 1.84
CA PRO A 11 16.76 -21.98 2.62
C PRO A 11 17.44 -20.77 3.28
N PHE A 12 17.13 -19.55 2.85
CA PHE A 12 17.65 -18.30 3.40
C PHE A 12 16.73 -17.72 4.50
N GLY A 13 15.59 -18.36 4.75
CA GLY A 13 14.63 -17.97 5.79
C GLY A 13 13.62 -16.91 5.34
N ASN A 14 13.54 -16.61 4.04
CA ASN A 14 12.51 -15.73 3.50
C ASN A 14 11.21 -16.52 3.30
N LEU A 15 10.06 -15.89 3.52
CA LEU A 15 8.77 -16.56 3.33
C LEU A 15 8.59 -16.88 1.84
N ALA A 16 8.44 -18.16 1.48
CA ALA A 16 8.28 -18.62 0.10
C ALA A 16 6.80 -18.85 -0.26
N THR A 17 6.03 -19.45 0.65
CA THR A 17 4.60 -19.72 0.46
C THR A 17 3.80 -19.38 1.70
N LYS A 18 2.65 -18.73 1.53
CA LYS A 18 1.61 -18.56 2.57
C LYS A 18 0.29 -19.16 2.10
N LEU A 19 -0.30 -20.03 2.91
CA LEU A 19 -1.61 -20.63 2.69
C LEU A 19 -2.59 -20.08 3.74
N ARG A 20 -3.80 -19.70 3.29
CA ARG A 20 -4.92 -19.35 4.17
C ARG A 20 -6.09 -20.28 3.88
N GLY A 21 -6.21 -21.34 4.67
CA GLY A 21 -7.14 -22.44 4.44
C GLY A 21 -6.96 -23.04 3.05
N ALA A 22 -8.06 -23.57 2.49
CA ALA A 22 -8.08 -24.10 1.13
C ALA A 22 -8.30 -23.02 0.04
N ASN A 23 -8.42 -21.75 0.43
CA ASN A 23 -9.03 -20.73 -0.43
C ASN A 23 -8.05 -19.71 -1.00
N GLN A 24 -6.85 -19.58 -0.42
CA GLN A 24 -5.86 -18.62 -0.88
C GLN A 24 -4.45 -19.15 -0.71
N THR A 25 -3.65 -19.06 -1.78
CA THR A 25 -2.21 -19.32 -1.78
C THR A 25 -1.47 -18.07 -2.23
N GLN A 26 -0.46 -17.66 -1.49
CA GLN A 26 0.48 -16.62 -1.90
C GLN A 26 1.86 -17.23 -2.07
N ARG A 27 2.53 -16.94 -3.19
CA ARG A 27 3.93 -17.30 -3.43
C ARG A 27 4.77 -16.04 -3.55
N PHE A 28 5.93 -16.05 -2.94
CA PHE A 28 6.83 -14.91 -2.85
C PHE A 28 8.15 -15.25 -3.54
N THR A 29 8.76 -14.28 -4.20
CA THR A 29 10.03 -14.47 -4.91
C THR A 29 10.93 -13.27 -4.64
N TYR A 30 12.20 -13.55 -4.37
CA TYR A 30 13.21 -12.58 -3.97
C TYR A 30 14.32 -12.50 -5.02
N ASP A 31 14.99 -11.35 -5.11
CA ASP A 31 16.21 -11.21 -5.89
C ASP A 31 17.46 -11.64 -5.09
N GLY A 32 18.63 -11.60 -5.72
CA GLY A 32 19.90 -11.97 -5.07
C GLY A 32 20.38 -11.02 -3.98
N GLN A 33 19.61 -9.97 -3.66
CA GLN A 33 19.86 -9.06 -2.54
C GLN A 33 18.78 -9.23 -1.44
N ASP A 34 18.07 -10.36 -1.44
CA ASP A 34 16.97 -10.69 -0.51
C ASP A 34 15.81 -9.67 -0.55
N ARG A 35 15.56 -9.03 -1.68
CA ARG A 35 14.42 -8.10 -1.84
C ARG A 35 13.25 -8.80 -2.51
N LEU A 36 12.06 -8.68 -1.94
CA LEU A 36 10.82 -9.23 -2.52
C LEU A 36 10.54 -8.59 -3.88
N ILE A 37 10.63 -9.35 -4.97
CA ILE A 37 10.38 -8.86 -6.34
C ILE A 37 9.04 -9.32 -6.92
N THR A 38 8.43 -10.39 -6.39
CA THR A 38 7.12 -10.85 -6.86
C THR A 38 6.30 -11.45 -5.73
N VAL A 39 5.00 -11.12 -5.69
CA VAL A 39 3.98 -11.81 -4.91
C VAL A 39 2.89 -12.30 -5.86
N ARG A 40 2.63 -13.60 -5.88
CA ARG A 40 1.56 -14.20 -6.67
C ARG A 40 0.49 -14.74 -5.73
N THR A 41 -0.62 -14.03 -5.64
CA THR A 41 -1.80 -14.42 -4.86
C THR A 41 -2.80 -15.14 -5.76
N GLN A 42 -3.19 -16.34 -5.39
CA GLN A 42 -4.19 -17.16 -6.10
C GLN A 42 -5.34 -17.50 -5.16
N ASP A 43 -6.56 -17.28 -5.61
CA ASP A 43 -7.80 -17.66 -4.93
C ASP A 43 -8.87 -18.13 -5.93
N ALA A 44 -10.11 -18.33 -5.45
CA ALA A 44 -11.23 -18.78 -6.29
C ALA A 44 -11.62 -17.79 -7.42
N ARG A 45 -11.16 -16.54 -7.37
CA ARG A 45 -11.44 -15.50 -8.37
C ARG A 45 -10.38 -15.43 -9.46
N GLY A 46 -9.21 -15.99 -9.23
CA GLY A 46 -8.10 -16.01 -10.19
C GLY A 46 -6.76 -15.77 -9.54
N VAL A 47 -5.88 -15.06 -10.25
CA VAL A 47 -4.52 -14.75 -9.81
C VAL A 47 -4.29 -13.25 -9.87
N VAL A 48 -3.66 -12.70 -8.83
CA VAL A 48 -3.02 -11.38 -8.87
C VAL A 48 -1.52 -11.58 -8.71
N GLU A 49 -0.77 -11.14 -9.70
CA GLU A 49 0.69 -11.09 -9.66
C GLU A 49 1.14 -9.64 -9.45
N THR A 50 1.76 -9.38 -8.31
CA THR A 50 2.35 -8.09 -7.96
C THR A 50 3.86 -8.16 -8.14
N ARG A 51 4.44 -7.25 -8.92
CA ARG A 51 5.88 -7.13 -9.12
C ARG A 51 6.42 -5.83 -8.55
N PHE A 52 7.63 -5.87 -8.01
CA PHE A 52 8.30 -4.71 -7.44
C PHE A 52 9.65 -4.47 -8.12
N GLU A 53 9.99 -3.20 -8.29
CA GLU A 53 11.32 -2.76 -8.75
C GLU A 53 11.89 -1.79 -7.73
N TYR A 54 13.21 -1.80 -7.57
CA TYR A 54 13.93 -1.05 -6.54
C TYR A 54 15.05 -0.22 -7.16
N ASP A 55 15.40 0.89 -6.51
CA ASP A 55 16.64 1.59 -6.82
C ASP A 55 17.86 0.88 -6.20
N SER A 56 19.06 1.40 -6.49
CA SER A 56 20.32 0.88 -5.95
C SER A 56 20.45 1.02 -4.43
N LEU A 57 19.65 1.90 -3.81
CA LEU A 57 19.58 2.06 -2.36
C LEU A 57 18.57 1.10 -1.71
N GLY A 58 17.82 0.32 -2.50
CA GLY A 58 16.81 -0.62 -2.01
C GLY A 58 15.42 -0.03 -1.80
N ARG A 59 15.17 1.23 -2.21
CA ARG A 59 13.84 1.84 -2.12
C ARG A 59 12.98 1.42 -3.31
N ARG A 60 11.72 1.07 -3.06
CA ARG A 60 10.77 0.64 -4.09
C ARG A 60 10.50 1.78 -5.07
N LEU A 61 10.82 1.59 -6.34
CA LEU A 61 10.56 2.54 -7.42
C LEU A 61 9.23 2.28 -8.12
N VAL A 62 8.90 1.01 -8.34
CA VAL A 62 7.74 0.61 -9.13
C VAL A 62 7.02 -0.54 -8.43
N LYS A 63 5.70 -0.52 -8.55
CA LYS A 63 4.83 -1.65 -8.29
C LYS A 63 3.92 -1.86 -9.48
N THR A 64 3.81 -3.10 -9.94
CA THR A 64 2.90 -3.48 -11.01
C THR A 64 2.01 -4.62 -10.56
N ASP A 65 0.71 -4.39 -10.45
CA ASP A 65 -0.29 -5.41 -10.16
C ASP A 65 -0.91 -5.88 -11.47
N THR A 66 -0.87 -7.18 -11.77
CA THR A 66 -1.55 -7.78 -12.93
C THR A 66 -2.50 -8.87 -12.49
N SER A 67 -3.79 -8.72 -12.82
CA SER A 67 -4.82 -9.71 -12.52
C SER A 67 -5.11 -10.61 -13.72
N PHE A 68 -5.37 -11.87 -13.43
CA PHE A 68 -5.74 -12.92 -14.37
C PHE A 68 -6.99 -13.63 -13.84
N ASP A 69 -7.91 -14.00 -14.72
CA ASP A 69 -9.06 -14.82 -14.35
C ASP A 69 -8.65 -16.28 -14.05
N VAL A 70 -9.63 -17.11 -13.69
CA VAL A 70 -9.41 -18.55 -13.40
C VAL A 70 -8.93 -19.36 -14.60
N ARG A 71 -9.05 -18.84 -15.83
CA ARG A 71 -8.55 -19.45 -17.08
C ARG A 71 -7.15 -18.94 -17.45
N GLY A 72 -6.58 -18.04 -16.65
CA GLY A 72 -5.27 -17.42 -16.92
C GLY A 72 -5.34 -16.27 -17.92
N VAL A 73 -6.53 -15.78 -18.27
CA VAL A 73 -6.67 -14.62 -19.18
C VAL A 73 -6.43 -13.34 -18.39
N LYS A 74 -5.46 -12.54 -18.85
CA LYS A 74 -5.12 -11.25 -18.27
C LYS A 74 -6.33 -10.30 -18.32
N GLN A 75 -6.70 -9.74 -17.18
CA GLN A 75 -7.85 -8.84 -17.02
C GLN A 75 -7.42 -7.38 -16.91
N ARG A 76 -6.48 -7.07 -16.00
CA ARG A 76 -6.04 -5.70 -15.71
C ARG A 76 -4.57 -5.67 -15.35
N THR A 77 -3.90 -4.56 -15.70
CA THR A 77 -2.62 -4.18 -15.12
C THR A 77 -2.73 -2.77 -14.55
N GLU A 78 -2.19 -2.55 -13.37
CA GLU A 78 -2.04 -1.24 -12.74
C GLU A 78 -0.59 -1.04 -12.35
N THR A 79 -0.02 0.11 -12.71
CA THR A 79 1.35 0.48 -12.35
C THR A 79 1.35 1.70 -11.45
N LYS A 80 2.16 1.64 -10.39
CA LYS A 80 2.42 2.74 -9.46
C LYS A 80 3.92 3.00 -9.39
N ARG A 81 4.32 4.26 -9.50
CA ARG A 81 5.71 4.69 -9.29
C ARG A 81 5.81 5.45 -7.99
N PHE A 82 6.92 5.28 -7.28
CA PHE A 82 7.17 5.91 -5.99
C PHE A 82 8.38 6.83 -6.08
N VAL A 83 8.20 8.06 -5.60
CA VAL A 83 9.26 9.08 -5.52
C VAL A 83 9.62 9.28 -4.06
N TRP A 84 10.90 9.32 -3.77
CA TRP A 84 11.44 9.35 -2.41
C TRP A 84 12.25 10.61 -2.14
N GLU A 85 12.05 11.17 -0.95
CA GLU A 85 12.92 12.19 -0.36
C GLU A 85 13.69 11.54 0.80
N GLY A 86 14.99 11.31 0.63
CA GLY A 86 15.74 10.44 1.55
C GLY A 86 15.09 9.05 1.64
N LEU A 87 14.67 8.64 2.83
CA LEU A 87 13.95 7.36 3.08
C LEU A 87 12.43 7.55 3.26
N ARG A 88 11.91 8.72 2.90
CA ARG A 88 10.49 9.07 3.09
C ARG A 88 9.78 9.14 1.75
N LEU A 89 8.58 8.54 1.68
CA LEU A 89 7.78 8.56 0.45
C LEU A 89 7.30 9.98 0.19
N ALA A 90 7.77 10.59 -0.89
CA ALA A 90 7.38 11.93 -1.31
C ALA A 90 6.14 11.89 -2.22
N GLN A 91 6.10 10.97 -3.18
CA GLN A 91 4.98 10.88 -4.12
C GLN A 91 4.65 9.45 -4.53
N GLU A 92 3.37 9.21 -4.81
CA GLU A 92 2.89 8.06 -5.58
C GLU A 92 2.29 8.55 -6.89
N ILE A 93 2.82 8.06 -8.01
CA ILE A 93 2.36 8.38 -9.36
C ILE A 93 1.62 7.16 -9.91
N ARG A 94 0.39 7.38 -10.35
CA ARG A 94 -0.53 6.41 -10.95
C ARG A 94 -0.88 6.92 -12.34
N GLU A 95 -1.44 6.07 -13.19
CA GLU A 95 -1.90 6.49 -14.53
C GLU A 95 -2.91 7.65 -14.47
N THR A 96 -3.74 7.68 -13.43
CA THR A 96 -4.81 8.66 -13.28
C THR A 96 -4.41 9.93 -12.53
N GLY A 97 -3.24 9.95 -11.87
CA GLY A 97 -2.90 11.06 -11.00
C GLY A 97 -1.66 10.86 -10.13
N VAL A 98 -1.33 11.91 -9.38
CA VAL A 98 -0.19 11.95 -8.46
C VAL A 98 -0.70 12.28 -7.06
N SER A 99 -0.28 11.50 -6.07
CA SER A 99 -0.44 11.80 -4.66
C SER A 99 0.90 12.28 -4.10
N SER A 100 0.99 13.52 -3.65
CA SER A 100 2.19 14.09 -3.03
C SER A 100 2.00 14.22 -1.52
N TYR A 101 2.95 13.74 -0.72
CA TYR A 101 2.88 13.73 0.73
C TYR A 101 3.75 14.83 1.33
N VAL A 102 3.16 15.62 2.21
CA VAL A 102 3.82 16.66 2.99
C VAL A 102 3.85 16.21 4.44
N TYR A 103 4.98 16.38 5.10
CA TYR A 103 5.22 15.91 6.45
C TYR A 103 5.59 17.07 7.37
N SER A 104 5.40 16.87 8.66
CA SER A 104 5.82 17.82 9.69
C SER A 104 7.33 18.10 9.62
N PRO A 105 7.78 19.36 9.75
CA PRO A 105 9.20 19.69 9.85
C PRO A 105 9.81 19.22 11.18
N ASP A 106 9.00 19.13 12.24
CA ASP A 106 9.47 18.84 13.60
C ASP A 106 9.42 17.35 13.96
N ALA A 107 8.65 16.56 13.19
CA ALA A 107 8.45 15.13 13.43
C ALA A 107 8.64 14.33 12.13
N PRO A 108 9.86 13.83 11.86
CA PRO A 108 10.14 13.00 10.70
C PRO A 108 9.14 11.84 10.60
N TYR A 109 8.59 11.60 9.41
CA TYR A 109 7.54 10.61 9.12
C TYR A 109 6.13 10.88 9.63
N THR A 110 5.87 12.00 10.33
CA THR A 110 4.48 12.40 10.65
C THR A 110 3.87 13.12 9.44
N PRO A 111 2.93 12.52 8.71
CA PRO A 111 2.28 13.19 7.58
C PRO A 111 1.43 14.36 8.10
N ALA A 112 1.51 15.48 7.41
CA ALA A 112 0.71 16.68 7.69
C ALA A 112 -0.40 16.84 6.65
N ALA A 113 -0.07 16.65 5.37
CA ALA A 113 -1.02 16.77 4.27
C ALA A 113 -0.69 15.82 3.11
N ARG A 114 -1.70 15.55 2.27
CA ARG A 114 -1.52 14.94 0.95
C ARG A 114 -2.23 15.77 -0.10
N VAL A 115 -1.57 15.99 -1.22
CA VAL A 115 -2.12 16.67 -2.38
C VAL A 115 -2.31 15.67 -3.51
N ASP A 116 -3.55 15.43 -3.92
CA ASP A 116 -3.91 14.54 -5.03
C ASP A 116 -4.23 15.38 -6.28
N ALA A 117 -3.39 15.28 -7.30
CA ALA A 117 -3.57 15.94 -8.60
C ALA A 117 -3.93 14.91 -9.69
N VAL A 118 -4.88 15.26 -10.56
CA VAL A 118 -5.27 14.42 -11.70
C VAL A 118 -4.34 14.69 -12.88
N ILE A 119 -3.89 13.63 -13.57
CA ILE A 119 -3.13 13.77 -14.81
C ILE A 119 -4.12 13.85 -15.99
N ALA A 120 -4.08 14.94 -16.74
CA ALA A 120 -5.12 15.37 -17.68
C ALA A 120 -5.40 14.41 -18.86
N GLU A 121 -4.49 13.52 -19.24
CA GLU A 121 -4.75 12.51 -20.29
C GLU A 121 -5.85 11.50 -19.89
N ALA A 122 -6.15 11.34 -18.60
CA ALA A 122 -7.25 10.49 -18.11
C ALA A 122 -8.65 11.13 -18.26
N LEU A 123 -8.74 12.39 -18.71
CA LEU A 123 -9.98 13.18 -18.78
C LEU A 123 -10.42 13.51 -20.22
N ALA A 124 -9.93 12.79 -21.22
CA ALA A 124 -10.41 12.92 -22.60
C ALA A 124 -11.80 12.25 -22.78
N ALA A 125 -12.86 12.86 -22.25
CA ALA A 125 -14.24 12.76 -22.78
C ALA A 125 -15.30 13.61 -22.02
N VAL A 126 -15.06 14.09 -20.80
CA VAL A 126 -16.14 14.69 -20.00
C VAL A 126 -15.82 16.08 -19.47
N ALA A 127 -16.34 17.05 -20.23
CA ALA A 127 -16.91 18.32 -19.79
C ALA A 127 -15.95 19.41 -19.29
N ILE A 128 -16.09 20.54 -19.96
CA ILE A 128 -15.48 21.85 -19.70
C ILE A 128 -15.87 22.42 -18.31
N ASP A 129 -16.82 21.82 -17.59
CA ASP A 129 -17.14 22.12 -16.18
C ASP A 129 -16.20 21.42 -15.18
N THR A 130 -15.62 20.27 -15.56
CA THR A 130 -14.63 19.51 -14.77
C THR A 130 -13.32 20.28 -14.60
N ALA A 131 -13.05 21.29 -15.43
CA ALA A 131 -11.85 22.13 -15.35
C ALA A 131 -11.74 22.95 -14.05
N LYS A 132 -12.86 23.27 -13.38
CA LYS A 132 -12.84 23.86 -12.02
C LYS A 132 -12.60 22.82 -10.91
N ARG A 133 -12.88 21.53 -11.17
CA ARG A 133 -12.58 20.38 -10.31
C ARG A 133 -11.26 19.68 -10.64
N ALA A 134 -10.55 20.14 -11.67
CA ALA A 134 -9.18 19.75 -12.00
C ALA A 134 -8.15 20.43 -11.08
N ALA A 135 -8.60 21.21 -10.10
CA ALA A 135 -7.78 21.63 -8.97
C ALA A 135 -7.38 20.40 -8.15
N ALA A 136 -6.10 20.33 -7.76
CA ALA A 136 -5.61 19.30 -6.87
C ALA A 136 -6.44 19.30 -5.57
N ARG A 137 -6.72 18.12 -5.03
CA ARG A 137 -7.41 17.97 -3.74
C ARG A 137 -6.40 17.88 -2.61
N ILE A 138 -6.60 18.68 -1.58
CA ILE A 138 -5.78 18.64 -0.37
C ILE A 138 -6.51 17.83 0.70
N TYR A 139 -5.76 16.95 1.35
CA TYR A 139 -6.18 16.18 2.50
C TYR A 139 -5.28 16.49 3.68
N HIS A 140 -5.85 16.66 4.86
CA HIS A 140 -5.14 16.94 6.10
C HIS A 140 -5.12 15.71 7.00
N PHE A 141 -3.96 15.36 7.54
CA PHE A 141 -3.79 14.22 8.42
C PHE A 141 -3.95 14.61 9.88
N HIS A 142 -4.67 13.78 10.62
CA HIS A 142 -4.74 13.83 12.08
C HIS A 142 -4.12 12.54 12.60
N THR A 143 -3.02 12.67 13.32
CA THR A 143 -2.16 11.54 13.70
C THR A 143 -2.15 11.31 15.20
N ASP A 144 -1.72 10.11 15.61
CA ASP A 144 -1.37 9.84 17.00
C ASP A 144 0.01 10.43 17.39
N LEU A 145 0.44 10.20 18.63
CA LEU A 145 1.71 10.68 19.17
C LEU A 145 2.96 10.20 18.40
N VAL A 146 2.86 9.11 17.63
CA VAL A 146 3.96 8.54 16.85
C VAL A 146 3.78 8.75 15.34
N GLY A 147 2.82 9.57 14.94
CA GLY A 147 2.59 9.98 13.55
C GLY A 147 1.71 9.02 12.74
N ALA A 148 1.07 8.02 13.36
CA ALA A 148 0.17 7.12 12.64
C ALA A 148 -1.16 7.84 12.30
N PRO A 149 -1.63 7.83 11.03
CA PRO A 149 -2.88 8.48 10.63
C PRO A 149 -4.11 7.92 11.34
N LEU A 150 -4.77 8.68 12.22
CA LEU A 150 -6.05 8.29 12.82
C LEU A 150 -7.23 8.72 11.95
N GLU A 151 -7.16 9.94 11.40
CA GLU A 151 -8.19 10.52 10.56
C GLU A 151 -7.56 11.33 9.42
N VAL A 152 -8.29 11.45 8.32
CA VAL A 152 -7.95 12.34 7.20
C VAL A 152 -9.18 13.13 6.83
N THR A 153 -9.06 14.44 6.75
CA THR A 153 -10.13 15.34 6.33
C THR A 153 -9.80 15.97 4.98
N ASP A 154 -10.82 16.34 4.21
CA ASP A 154 -10.65 17.14 3.00
C ASP A 154 -10.52 18.65 3.31
N GLU A 155 -10.46 19.47 2.27
CA GLU A 155 -10.32 20.93 2.33
C GLU A 155 -11.46 21.65 3.05
N SER A 156 -12.64 21.02 3.11
CA SER A 156 -13.80 21.54 3.83
C SER A 156 -13.84 21.10 5.30
N GLY A 157 -12.86 20.29 5.74
CA GLY A 157 -12.83 19.70 7.08
C GLY A 157 -13.68 18.44 7.21
N GLU A 158 -14.27 17.96 6.12
CA GLU A 158 -15.10 16.76 6.13
C GLU A 158 -14.24 15.49 6.17
N LEU A 159 -14.71 14.48 6.89
CA LEU A 159 -13.97 13.23 7.08
C LEU A 159 -13.89 12.43 5.77
N ALA A 160 -12.68 12.19 5.28
CA ALA A 160 -12.37 11.50 4.02
C ALA A 160 -11.77 10.11 4.22
N TRP A 161 -11.19 9.83 5.39
CA TRP A 161 -10.75 8.51 5.81
C TRP A 161 -10.60 8.46 7.34
N ALA A 162 -10.78 7.28 7.93
CA ALA A 162 -10.52 7.04 9.35
C ALA A 162 -9.92 5.64 9.55
N GLY A 163 -8.96 5.53 10.47
CA GLY A 163 -8.28 4.29 10.81
C GLY A 163 -8.39 3.99 12.30
N LYS A 164 -8.76 2.74 12.62
CA LYS A 164 -8.62 2.20 13.98
C LYS A 164 -7.57 1.10 13.95
N TYR A 165 -6.43 1.33 14.59
CA TYR A 165 -5.35 0.36 14.58
C TYR A 165 -5.54 -0.70 15.66
N SER A 166 -5.27 -1.96 15.32
CA SER A 166 -4.94 -2.97 16.31
C SER A 166 -3.57 -2.67 16.93
N ALA A 167 -3.19 -3.41 17.99
CA ALA A 167 -1.86 -3.30 18.59
C ALA A 167 -0.70 -3.53 17.61
N TRP A 168 -0.99 -4.09 16.43
CA TRP A 168 0.00 -4.49 15.43
C TRP A 168 -0.15 -3.73 14.09
N GLY A 169 -0.84 -2.60 14.07
CA GLY A 169 -0.90 -1.71 12.90
C GLY A 169 -1.89 -2.09 11.81
N LYS A 170 -2.68 -3.15 12.02
CA LYS A 170 -3.80 -3.46 11.14
C LYS A 170 -4.88 -2.41 11.34
N VAL A 171 -5.36 -1.83 10.25
CA VAL A 171 -6.57 -1.01 10.28
C VAL A 171 -7.77 -1.96 10.39
N GLU A 172 -8.44 -1.95 11.51
CA GLU A 172 -9.66 -2.73 11.74
C GLU A 172 -10.86 -2.03 11.09
N PRO A 173 -11.75 -2.79 10.43
CA PRO A 173 -12.99 -2.24 9.91
C PRO A 173 -13.76 -1.51 11.02
N SER A 174 -14.21 -0.29 10.72
CA SER A 174 -15.06 0.47 11.64
C SER A 174 -16.20 1.13 10.87
N ALA A 175 -17.34 1.35 11.55
CA ALA A 175 -18.48 2.05 10.94
C ALA A 175 -18.06 3.42 10.39
N ARG A 176 -17.19 4.12 11.13
CA ARG A 176 -16.64 5.42 10.74
C ARG A 176 -15.78 5.35 9.48
N GLN A 177 -14.98 4.29 9.32
CA GLN A 177 -14.21 4.06 8.09
C GLN A 177 -15.13 3.80 6.89
N LEU A 178 -16.16 2.97 7.05
CA LEU A 178 -17.09 2.62 5.97
C LEU A 178 -17.91 3.82 5.49
N THR A 179 -18.29 4.72 6.39
CA THR A 179 -19.01 5.95 6.05
C THR A 179 -18.10 7.02 5.43
N ALA A 180 -16.82 7.02 5.77
CA ALA A 180 -15.88 8.07 5.39
C ALA A 180 -14.99 7.74 4.19
N ALA A 181 -14.88 6.47 3.74
CA ALA A 181 -13.91 5.99 2.75
C ALA A 181 -14.06 6.59 1.33
N ARG A 182 -13.86 7.90 1.23
CA ARG A 182 -13.87 8.70 0.00
C ARG A 182 -12.49 8.73 -0.65
N THR A 183 -11.46 8.30 0.08
CA THR A 183 -10.11 8.14 -0.44
C THR A 183 -9.39 6.94 0.20
N ASP A 184 -8.46 6.36 -0.55
CA ASP A 184 -7.53 5.36 -0.01
C ASP A 184 -6.38 6.08 0.70
N GLN A 185 -5.97 5.56 1.85
CA GLN A 185 -4.86 6.09 2.64
C GLN A 185 -3.91 4.93 2.97
N PRO A 186 -2.75 4.83 2.30
CA PRO A 186 -1.83 3.71 2.52
C PRO A 186 -0.82 3.94 3.66
N LEU A 187 -0.62 5.18 4.14
CA LEU A 187 0.36 5.44 5.22
C LEU A 187 -0.11 4.83 6.55
N ARG A 188 0.83 4.24 7.30
CA ARG A 188 0.60 3.58 8.60
C ARG A 188 1.56 4.17 9.63
N TYR A 189 2.21 3.34 10.45
CA TYR A 189 3.29 3.78 11.33
C TYR A 189 4.44 4.43 10.55
N ALA A 190 5.36 5.08 11.27
CA ALA A 190 6.49 5.79 10.67
C ALA A 190 7.19 4.99 9.55
N GLY A 191 7.16 5.52 8.33
CA GLY A 191 7.77 4.93 7.13
C GLY A 191 6.99 3.79 6.48
N GLN A 192 5.89 3.33 7.08
CA GLN A 192 5.16 2.16 6.64
C GLN A 192 4.05 2.49 5.62
N TYR A 193 4.01 1.72 4.54
CA TYR A 193 3.03 1.80 3.45
C TYR A 193 2.25 0.47 3.36
N ALA A 194 0.94 0.51 3.54
CA ALA A 194 0.06 -0.64 3.38
C ALA A 194 -0.22 -0.92 1.90
N ASP A 195 0.06 -2.15 1.48
CA ASP A 195 -0.12 -2.63 0.14
C ASP A 195 -1.31 -3.60 0.07
N ASN A 196 -2.46 -3.08 -0.38
CA ASN A 196 -3.71 -3.83 -0.37
C ASN A 196 -3.71 -5.06 -1.31
N SER A 197 -2.93 -5.06 -2.40
CA SER A 197 -2.95 -6.19 -3.35
C SER A 197 -2.22 -7.42 -2.82
N THR A 198 -1.20 -7.20 -1.99
CA THR A 198 -0.42 -8.27 -1.34
C THR A 198 -0.87 -8.54 0.10
N GLY A 199 -1.53 -7.57 0.74
CA GLY A 199 -1.85 -7.60 2.17
C GLY A 199 -0.62 -7.36 3.07
N LEU A 200 0.49 -6.92 2.49
CA LEU A 200 1.74 -6.62 3.19
C LEU A 200 1.86 -5.13 3.47
N HIS A 201 2.66 -4.80 4.47
CA HIS A 201 3.09 -3.45 4.75
C HIS A 201 4.58 -3.32 4.38
N TYR A 202 4.90 -2.41 3.48
CA TYR A 202 6.28 -2.10 3.10
C TYR A 202 6.85 -1.03 4.05
N ASN A 203 8.01 -1.27 4.63
CA ASN A 203 8.77 -0.27 5.38
C ASN A 203 10.21 -0.27 4.88
N THR A 204 10.44 0.54 3.83
CA THR A 204 11.71 0.82 3.13
C THR A 204 12.53 -0.39 2.68
N PHE A 205 12.98 -1.27 3.56
CA PHE A 205 13.80 -2.43 3.21
C PHE A 205 13.14 -3.78 3.52
N ARG A 206 11.96 -3.77 4.16
CA ARG A 206 11.28 -5.01 4.55
C ARG A 206 9.78 -4.96 4.32
N PHE A 207 9.20 -6.13 4.07
CA PHE A 207 7.75 -6.35 4.07
C PHE A 207 7.29 -7.02 5.36
N TYR A 208 6.15 -6.58 5.87
CA TYR A 208 5.54 -7.07 7.10
C TYR A 208 4.13 -7.57 6.81
N GLY A 209 3.81 -8.79 7.25
CA GLY A 209 2.43 -9.26 7.26
C GLY A 209 1.73 -8.83 8.54
N LEU A 210 0.45 -8.47 8.49
CA LEU A 210 -0.32 -8.18 9.70
C LEU A 210 -0.63 -9.43 10.56
N GLU A 211 -0.30 -10.61 10.04
CA GLU A 211 -0.51 -11.92 10.66
C GLU A 211 0.82 -12.61 11.05
N ILE A 212 1.97 -12.05 10.65
CA ILE A 212 3.32 -12.57 10.95
C ILE A 212 4.31 -11.44 11.14
N ARG A 213 5.18 -11.57 12.15
CA ARG A 213 6.16 -10.56 12.56
C ARG A 213 7.16 -10.12 11.48
N LEU A 214 7.58 -10.98 10.55
CA LEU A 214 8.59 -10.67 9.52
C LEU A 214 8.39 -11.58 8.30
N VAL A 215 8.44 -11.03 7.08
CA VAL A 215 8.50 -11.82 5.84
C VAL A 215 9.96 -12.11 5.44
N ASP A 216 10.91 -11.29 5.92
CA ASP A 216 12.34 -11.39 5.63
C ASP A 216 13.18 -11.23 6.92
N GLY A 217 13.86 -12.31 7.32
CA GLY A 217 15.11 -12.29 8.11
C GLY A 217 15.07 -12.00 9.62
N VAL A 218 15.38 -13.07 10.39
CA VAL A 218 15.84 -13.16 11.79
C VAL A 218 14.81 -12.90 12.90
N MET A 219 14.39 -13.99 13.57
CA MET A 219 13.91 -13.95 14.95
C MET A 219 15.03 -13.46 15.85
N GLU A 220 14.83 -12.33 16.51
CA GLU A 220 15.43 -12.13 17.83
C GLU A 220 14.33 -12.23 18.89
N ILE A 221 14.67 -12.97 19.94
CA ILE A 221 13.84 -13.47 21.04
C ILE A 221 13.29 -12.31 21.87
#